data_AF-A0A7G9YTH2-F1
#
_entry.id   AF-A0A7G9YTH2-F1
#
_cell.length_a   1.000
_cell.length_b   1.000
_cell.length_c   1.000
_cell.angle_alpha   90.00
_cell.angle_beta   90.00
_cell.angle_gamma   90.00
#
_symmetry.space_group_name_H-M   'P 1'
#
loop_
_entity.id
_entity.type
_entity.pdbx_description
1 polymer ?
#
loop_
_entity_poly.entity_id
_entity_poly.type
_entity_poly.pdbx_seq_one_letter_code
_entity_poly.pdbx_strand_id
1 'polypeptide(L)' 'MVNGIIIRKNGFIILLDSEGNEKWRWFFERAYPVKWTGPELRADSNTVAVESIELAHNGLKKF' A
#
# COMPACT_ATOMS: atom_id res chain seq x y z
N MET A 1 0.49 -2.28 -25.31
CA MET A 1 1.26 -1.94 -24.09
C MET A 1 0.67 -0.65 -23.54
N VAL A 2 0.23 -0.63 -22.27
CA VAL A 2 -0.23 0.62 -21.66
C VAL A 2 1.01 1.48 -21.40
N ASN A 3 1.11 2.61 -22.10
CA ASN A 3 2.12 3.64 -21.85
C ASN A 3 1.69 4.47 -20.63
N GLY A 4 1.84 3.90 -19.43
CA GLY A 4 1.55 4.61 -18.18
C GLY A 4 2.74 5.47 -17.74
N ILE A 5 2.49 6.75 -17.45
CA ILE A 5 3.47 7.58 -16.72
C ILE A 5 3.58 7.03 -15.29
N ILE A 6 4.73 6.42 -14.95
CA ILE A 6 4.99 5.90 -13.61
C ILE A 6 5.55 7.02 -12.73
N ILE A 7 4.71 7.53 -11.84
CA ILE A 7 5.12 8.50 -10.82
C ILE A 7 5.51 7.74 -9.54
N ARG A 8 6.79 7.79 -9.20
CA ARG A 8 7.33 7.17 -7.99
C ARG A 8 7.11 8.07 -6.79
N LYS A 9 6.74 7.49 -5.65
CA LYS A 9 6.50 8.22 -4.39
C LYS A 9 7.27 7.58 -3.23
N ASN A 10 7.70 8.42 -2.30
CA ASN A 10 8.17 7.95 -1.00
C ASN A 10 6.97 7.82 -0.05
N GLY A 11 7.09 7.02 1.00
CA GLY A 11 6.03 6.92 1.99
C GLY A 11 6.49 6.30 3.30
N PHE A 12 5.59 6.35 4.29
CA PHE A 12 5.82 5.81 5.61
C PHE A 12 4.75 4.80 5.97
N ILE A 13 5.14 3.76 6.72
CA ILE A 13 4.25 2.89 7.47
C ILE A 13 4.49 3.24 8.93
N ILE A 14 3.46 3.69 9.64
CA ILE A 14 3.55 4.16 11.02
C ILE A 14 2.79 3.19 11.91
N LEU A 15 3.46 2.65 12.92
CA LEU A 15 2.86 1.87 13.99
C LEU A 15 2.44 2.82 15.11
N LEU A 16 1.18 2.73 15.51
CA LEU A 16 0.62 3.50 16.62
C LEU A 16 0.45 2.62 17.85
N ASP A 17 0.56 3.21 19.04
CA ASP A 17 0.15 2.56 20.29
C ASP A 17 -1.38 2.66 20.51
N SER A 18 -1.86 2.16 21.65
CA SER A 18 -3.29 2.17 22.00
C SER A 18 -3.87 3.57 22.22
N GLU A 19 -3.02 4.56 22.47
CA GLU A 19 -3.41 5.97 22.63
C GLU A 19 -3.32 6.73 21.30
N GLY A 20 -2.86 6.07 20.23
CA GLY A 20 -2.70 6.65 18.90
C GLY A 20 -1.37 7.36 18.68
N ASN A 21 -0.41 7.26 19.60
CA ASN A 21 0.90 7.89 19.44
C ASN A 21 1.81 7.05 18.55
N GLU A 22 2.66 7.71 17.77
CA GLU A 22 3.68 7.05 16.93
C GLU A 22 4.68 6.29 17.81
N LYS A 23 4.69 4.96 17.68
CA LYS A 23 5.62 4.07 18.39
C LYS A 23 6.81 3.65 17.55
N TRP A 24 6.59 3.56 16.24
CA TRP A 24 7.59 3.10 15.28
C TRP A 24 7.24 3.55 13.87
N ARG A 25 8.25 3.71 13.01
CA ARG A 25 7.99 3.95 11.58
C ARG A 25 8.95 3.20 10.68
N TRP A 26 8.43 2.83 9.51
CA TRP A 26 9.23 2.43 8.36
C TRP A 26 9.05 3.45 7.25
N PHE A 27 10.13 3.69 6.51
CA PHE A 27 10.17 4.57 5.36
C PHE A 27 10.55 3.78 4.12
N PHE A 28 9.76 3.90 3.05
CA PHE A 28 10.09 3.31 1.75
C PHE A 28 10.30 4.41 0.70
N GLU A 29 11.26 4.16 -0.18
CA GLU A 29 11.69 5.13 -1.20
C GLU A 29 11.23 4.72 -2.60
N ARG A 30 10.82 5.72 -3.39
CA ARG A 30 10.57 5.60 -4.84
C ARG A 30 9.63 4.46 -5.23
N ALA A 31 8.61 4.22 -4.41
CA ALA A 31 7.61 3.20 -4.63
C ALA A 31 6.67 3.52 -5.80
N TYR A 32 6.20 2.49 -6.48
CA TYR A 32 5.23 2.58 -7.57
C TYR A 32 4.42 1.27 -7.66
N PRO A 33 3.16 1.33 -8.13
CA PRO A 33 2.31 0.15 -8.24
C PRO A 33 2.83 -0.80 -9.32
N VAL A 34 2.86 -2.09 -8.98
CA VAL A 34 3.21 -3.17 -9.91
C VAL A 34 2.05 -4.13 -10.15
N LYS A 35 1.07 -4.15 -9.24
CA LYS A 35 -0.17 -4.91 -9.39
C LYS A 35 -1.30 -4.25 -8.64
N TRP A 36 -2.51 -4.37 -9.20
CA TRP A 36 -3.76 -4.02 -8.55
C TRP A 36 -4.72 -5.19 -8.72
N THR A 37 -5.46 -5.51 -7.67
CA THR A 37 -6.51 -6.52 -7.67
C THR A 37 -7.74 -5.88 -7.04
N GLY A 38 -8.78 -5.71 -7.86
CA GLY A 38 -10.07 -5.19 -7.43
C GLY A 38 -10.83 -6.18 -6.53
N PRO A 39 -11.99 -5.78 -6.01
CA PRO A 39 -12.78 -6.63 -5.14
C PRO A 39 -13.47 -7.74 -5.93
N GLU A 40 -13.68 -8.90 -5.29
CA GLU A 40 -14.54 -9.94 -5.85
C GLU A 40 -16.00 -9.50 -5.72
N LEU A 41 -16.70 -9.38 -6.84
CA LEU A 41 -18.10 -8.96 -6.88
C LEU A 41 -19.00 -10.19 -6.94
N ARG A 42 -19.57 -10.55 -5.80
CA ARG A 42 -20.47 -11.71 -5.64
C ARG A 42 -21.82 -11.29 -5.07
N ALA A 43 -22.89 -11.61 -5.78
CA ALA A 43 -24.26 -11.33 -5.34
C ALA A 43 -24.75 -12.29 -4.24
N ASP A 44 -24.08 -13.44 -4.08
CA ASP A 44 -24.41 -14.50 -3.12
C ASP A 44 -23.61 -14.41 -1.81
N SER A 45 -22.79 -13.37 -1.64
CA SER A 45 -21.87 -13.20 -0.50
C SER A 45 -22.02 -11.82 0.14
N ASN A 46 -21.95 -11.77 1.47
CA ASN A 46 -21.92 -10.52 2.26
C ASN A 46 -20.49 -10.14 2.69
N THR A 47 -19.48 -10.55 1.92
CA THR A 47 -18.07 -10.19 2.18
C THR A 47 -17.81 -8.71 1.90
N VAL A 48 -16.95 -8.09 2.72
CA VAL A 48 -16.49 -6.72 2.49
C VAL A 48 -15.67 -6.66 1.20
N ALA A 49 -15.94 -5.68 0.34
CA ALA A 49 -15.16 -5.42 -0.85
C ALA A 49 -13.76 -4.93 -0.45
N VAL A 50 -12.72 -5.67 -0.83
CA VAL A 50 -11.33 -5.34 -0.54
C VAL A 50 -10.57 -5.21 -1.86
N GLU A 51 -9.80 -4.13 -1.97
CA GLU A 51 -8.84 -3.94 -3.04
C GLU A 51 -7.43 -4.14 -2.51
N SER A 52 -6.54 -4.66 -3.36
CA SER A 52 -5.13 -4.86 -3.04
C SER A 52 -4.25 -4.19 -4.07
N ILE A 53 -3.27 -3.41 -3.60
CA ILE A 53 -2.22 -2.80 -4.42
C ILE A 53 -0.88 -3.33 -3.95
N GLU A 54 -0.07 -3.85 -4.87
CA GLU A 54 1.31 -4.23 -4.61
C GLU A 54 2.24 -3.13 -5.12
N LEU A 55 3.16 -2.69 -4.26
CA LEU A 55 4.14 -1.66 -4.57
C LEU A 55 5.54 -2.27 -4.63
N ALA A 56 6.27 -2.02 -5.73
CA ALA A 56 7.72 -2.19 -5.73
C ALA A 56 8.37 -0.89 -5.25
N HIS A 57 9.37 -0.99 -4.37
CA HIS A 57 10.06 0.15 -3.77
C HIS A 57 11.58 -0.05 -3.77
N ASN A 58 12.32 1.05 -3.70
CA ASN A 58 13.79 1.05 -3.73
C ASN A 58 14.36 1.16 -2.31
N GLY A 59 14.03 0.18 -1.47
CA GLY A 59 14.53 0.09 -0.10
C GLY A 59 13.50 0.46 0.97
N LEU A 60 13.70 -0.09 2.16
CA LEU A 60 12.89 0.12 3.35
C LEU A 60 13.82 0.38 4.53
N LYS A 61 13.67 1.52 5.19
CA LYS A 61 14.48 1.95 6.35
C LYS A 61 13.60 2.04 7.59
N LYS A 62 14.16 1.72 8.75
CA LYS A 62 13.50 1.84 10.05
C LYS A 62 14.09 3.05 10.79
N PHE A 63 13.23 3.83 11.45
CA PHE A 63 13.61 4.96 12.30
C PHE A 63 13.01 4.77 13.68
#